data_AF-A0A3N2FGC5-F1
#
_entry.id   AF-A0A3N2FGC5-F1
#
_cell.length_a   1.000
_cell.length_b   1.000
_cell.length_c   1.000
_cell.angle_alpha   90.00
_cell.angle_beta   90.00
_cell.angle_gamma   90.00
#
_symmetry.space_group_name_H-M   'P 1'
#
loop_
_entity.id
_entity.type
_entity.pdbx_description
1 polymer ?
#
loop_
_entity_poly.entity_id
_entity_poly.type
_entity_poly.pdbx_seq_one_letter_code
_entity_poly.pdbx_strand_id
1 'polypeptide(L)'
;MRHLSLSTVVKAVLALVLGLVLGAFGTVMHRSIPPWGVVLALALVLAVGVLVRAWSGLLALLGLAIGVLVSVQVLSQTGPGGDVLVPAAGPGVQWAGLGWVWVLGSIAVLVVAGVLPQRWFVDPPVVPADSGPQWPGLQDPALASPVLDGPVTDEPRP
;
A
#
# COMPACT_ATOMS: atom_id res chain seq x y z
N MET A 1 0.04 25.33 -1.79
CA MET A 1 1.01 24.25 -2.02
C MET A 1 1.03 23.38 -0.77
N ARG A 2 0.55 22.14 -0.82
CA ARG A 2 0.53 21.24 0.35
C ARG A 2 1.99 20.90 0.68
N HIS A 3 2.48 21.33 1.84
CA HIS A 3 3.84 21.03 2.28
C HIS A 3 3.98 19.51 2.42
N LEU A 4 4.91 18.91 1.68
CA LEU A 4 5.24 17.50 1.81
C LEU A 4 5.77 17.27 3.23
N SER A 5 5.07 16.44 4.02
CA SER A 5 5.57 16.06 5.33
C SER A 5 6.86 15.25 5.15
N LEU A 6 7.87 15.52 5.99
CA LEU A 6 9.13 14.76 6.03
C LEU A 6 8.87 13.25 6.12
N SER A 7 7.86 12.84 6.89
CA SER A 7 7.45 11.44 7.02
C SER A 7 7.05 10.81 5.68
N THR A 8 6.40 11.57 4.79
CA THR A 8 5.97 11.10 3.47
C THR A 8 7.18 10.93 2.54
N VAL A 9 8.13 11.87 2.61
CA VAL A 9 9.38 11.78 1.84
C VAL A 9 10.21 10.58 2.28
N VAL A 10 10.39 10.38 3.59
CA VAL A 10 11.13 9.23 4.13
C VAL A 10 10.49 7.91 3.69
N LYS A 11 9.16 7.77 3.80
CA LYS A 11 8.45 6.59 3.30
C LYS A 11 8.68 6.35 1.81
N ALA A 12 8.73 7.41 1.01
CA ALA A 12 8.99 7.29 -0.42
C ALA A 12 10.42 6.87 -0.74
N VAL A 13 11.41 7.39 -0.02
CA VAL A 13 12.81 6.96 -0.16
C VAL A 13 12.99 5.50 0.25
N LEU A 14 12.40 5.08 1.38
CA LEU A 14 12.45 3.69 1.81
C LEU A 14 11.77 2.75 0.80
N ALA A 15 10.62 3.16 0.27
CA ALA A 15 9.93 2.41 -0.78
C ALA A 15 10.77 2.32 -2.06
N LEU A 16 11.50 3.38 -2.42
CA LEU A 16 12.45 3.34 -3.54
C LEU A 16 13.55 2.31 -3.33
N VAL A 17 14.17 2.29 -2.14
CA VAL A 17 15.19 1.27 -1.80
C VAL A 17 14.61 -0.13 -1.87
N LEU A 18 13.42 -0.34 -1.32
CA LEU A 18 12.71 -1.61 -1.43
C LEU A 18 12.45 -2.00 -2.90
N GLY A 19 12.08 -1.03 -3.73
CA GLY A 19 11.89 -1.23 -5.17
C GLY A 19 13.16 -1.68 -5.87
N LEU A 20 14.31 -1.09 -5.53
CA LEU A 20 15.61 -1.51 -6.08
C LEU A 20 15.92 -2.97 -5.76
N VAL A 21 15.67 -3.38 -4.51
CA VAL A 21 15.87 -4.77 -4.05
C VAL A 21 14.94 -5.72 -4.79
N LEU A 22 13.65 -5.39 -4.91
CA LEU A 22 12.69 -6.23 -5.63
C LEU A 22 12.97 -6.33 -7.13
N GLY A 23 13.37 -5.23 -7.76
CA GLY A 23 13.76 -5.23 -9.17
C GLY A 23 14.98 -6.11 -9.41
N ALA A 24 15.95 -6.09 -8.49
CA ALA A 24 17.15 -6.93 -8.59
C ALA A 24 16.80 -8.41 -8.40
N PHE A 25 16.06 -8.72 -7.33
CA PHE A 25 15.61 -10.07 -7.04
C PHE A 25 14.76 -10.65 -8.18
N GLY A 26 13.77 -9.90 -8.67
CA GLY A 26 12.93 -10.34 -9.78
C GLY A 26 13.72 -10.54 -11.08
N THR A 27 14.71 -9.69 -11.36
CA THR A 27 15.59 -9.85 -12.53
C THR A 27 16.45 -11.12 -12.44
N VAL A 28 16.90 -11.53 -11.25
CA VAL A 28 17.59 -12.82 -11.10
C VAL A 28 16.60 -13.99 -11.18
N MET A 29 15.46 -13.89 -10.50
CA MET A 29 14.54 -15.00 -10.30
C MET A 29 13.63 -15.31 -11.47
N HIS A 30 13.33 -14.34 -12.35
CA HIS A 30 12.35 -14.54 -13.43
C HIS A 30 12.72 -15.69 -14.38
N ARG A 31 14.02 -15.99 -14.50
CA ARG A 31 14.57 -17.06 -15.35
C ARG A 31 14.84 -18.38 -14.62
N SER A 32 14.73 -18.41 -13.30
CA SER A 32 15.15 -19.57 -12.48
C SER A 32 14.31 -20.82 -12.74
N ILE A 33 12.98 -20.66 -12.87
CA ILE A 33 12.02 -21.75 -13.07
C ILE A 33 10.97 -21.31 -14.10
N PRO A 34 11.23 -21.39 -15.41
CA PRO A 34 10.26 -20.94 -16.42
C PRO A 34 8.98 -21.81 -16.43
N PRO A 35 7.77 -21.23 -16.56
CA PRO A 35 7.44 -19.79 -16.55
C PRO A 35 7.20 -19.23 -15.13
N TRP A 36 7.20 -20.07 -14.10
CA TRP A 36 6.83 -19.70 -12.73
C TRP A 36 7.70 -18.62 -12.10
N GLY A 37 8.97 -18.52 -12.47
CA GLY A 37 9.88 -17.48 -11.99
C GLY A 37 9.33 -16.07 -12.25
N VAL A 38 8.87 -15.79 -13.47
CA VAL A 38 8.30 -14.46 -13.79
C VAL A 38 6.95 -14.26 -13.11
N VAL A 39 6.13 -15.31 -13.01
CA VAL A 39 4.81 -15.23 -12.35
C VAL A 39 4.97 -14.85 -10.88
N LEU A 40 5.87 -15.54 -10.17
CA LEU A 40 6.15 -15.28 -8.76
C LEU A 40 6.80 -13.92 -8.55
N ALA A 41 7.71 -13.50 -9.44
CA ALA A 41 8.32 -12.17 -9.37
C ALA A 41 7.27 -11.05 -9.55
N LEU A 42 6.36 -11.18 -10.52
CA LEU A 42 5.28 -10.22 -10.75
C LEU A 42 4.28 -10.20 -9.59
N ALA A 43 3.94 -11.38 -9.06
CA ALA A 43 3.06 -11.51 -7.89
C ALA A 43 3.69 -10.83 -6.66
N LEU A 44 4.99 -10.98 -6.45
CA LEU A 44 5.72 -10.32 -5.37
C LEU A 44 5.69 -8.78 -5.51
N VAL A 45 5.99 -8.26 -6.71
CA VAL A 45 5.94 -6.81 -6.97
C VAL A 45 4.53 -6.27 -6.76
N LEU A 46 3.50 -6.98 -7.23
CA LEU A 46 2.10 -6.59 -7.02
C LEU A 46 1.75 -6.57 -5.53
N ALA A 47 2.06 -7.65 -4.79
CA ALA A 47 1.75 -7.77 -3.38
C ALA A 47 2.40 -6.65 -2.55
N VAL A 48 3.68 -6.37 -2.81
CA VAL A 48 4.39 -5.27 -2.14
C VAL A 48 3.85 -3.91 -2.59
N GLY A 49 3.53 -3.73 -3.88
CA GLY A 49 2.91 -2.52 -4.39
C GLY A 49 1.58 -2.20 -3.70
N VAL A 50 0.72 -3.21 -3.55
CA VAL A 50 -0.55 -3.10 -2.82
C VAL A 50 -0.31 -2.75 -1.35
N LEU A 51 0.65 -3.41 -0.69
CA LEU A 51 1.01 -3.14 0.71
C LEU A 51 1.51 -1.69 0.90
N VAL A 52 2.45 -1.24 0.06
CA VAL A 52 2.98 0.13 0.10
C VAL A 52 1.87 1.14 -0.21
N ARG A 53 1.01 0.85 -1.18
CA ARG A 53 -0.13 1.70 -1.55
C ARG A 53 -1.12 1.87 -0.39
N ALA A 54 -1.37 0.79 0.33
CA ALA A 54 -2.29 0.75 1.46
C ALA A 54 -1.74 1.54 2.67
N TRP A 55 -0.45 1.38 2.98
CA TRP A 55 0.12 1.88 4.25
C TRP A 55 0.83 3.23 4.13
N SER A 56 1.38 3.54 2.95
CA SER A 56 2.26 4.70 2.75
C SER A 56 1.79 5.64 1.64
N GLY A 57 0.73 5.27 0.92
CA GLY A 57 0.08 6.12 -0.07
C GLY A 57 0.82 6.17 -1.42
N LEU A 58 0.35 7.06 -2.30
CA LEU A 58 0.78 7.10 -3.71
C LEU A 58 2.24 7.55 -3.89
N LEU A 59 2.74 8.49 -3.09
CA LEU A 59 4.12 8.95 -3.24
C LEU A 59 5.13 7.83 -2.91
N ALA A 60 4.82 7.00 -1.92
CA ALA A 60 5.64 5.85 -1.61
C ALA A 60 5.57 4.77 -2.69
N LEU A 61 4.39 4.53 -3.25
CA LEU A 61 4.24 3.63 -4.41
C LEU A 61 5.05 4.14 -5.62
N LEU A 62 5.08 5.45 -5.87
CA LEU A 62 5.91 6.04 -6.92
C LEU A 62 7.40 5.78 -6.67
N GLY A 63 7.85 5.95 -5.41
CA GLY A 63 9.22 5.58 -5.01
C GLY A 63 9.53 4.13 -5.33
N LEU A 64 8.66 3.19 -4.90
CA LEU A 64 8.77 1.77 -5.21
C LEU A 64 8.86 1.51 -6.72
N ALA A 65 7.98 2.12 -7.50
CA ALA A 65 7.94 1.95 -8.94
C ALA A 65 9.25 2.42 -9.60
N ILE A 66 9.76 3.59 -9.20
CA ILE A 66 11.05 4.10 -9.68
C ILE A 66 12.18 3.13 -9.33
N GLY A 67 12.22 2.63 -8.09
CA GLY A 67 13.24 1.67 -7.66
C GLY A 67 13.22 0.38 -8.47
N VAL A 68 12.04 -0.22 -8.69
CA VAL A 68 11.90 -1.43 -9.51
C VAL A 68 12.39 -1.17 -10.92
N LEU A 69 11.92 -0.11 -11.57
CA LEU A 69 12.27 0.20 -12.96
C LEU A 69 13.75 0.52 -13.12
N VAL A 70 14.34 1.34 -12.23
CA VAL A 70 15.78 1.64 -12.28
C VAL A 70 16.60 0.37 -12.16
N SER A 71 16.28 -0.50 -11.20
CA SER A 71 17.00 -1.76 -11.00
C SER A 71 16.87 -2.68 -12.22
N VAL A 72 15.65 -2.86 -12.75
CA VAL A 72 15.41 -3.67 -13.97
C VAL A 72 16.19 -3.11 -15.15
N GLN A 73 16.17 -1.79 -15.38
CA GLN A 73 16.89 -1.18 -16.51
C GLN A 73 18.41 -1.31 -16.39
N VAL A 74 18.96 -1.09 -15.19
CA VAL A 74 20.40 -1.23 -14.95
C VAL A 74 20.85 -2.68 -15.15
N LEU A 75 20.08 -3.64 -14.62
CA LEU A 75 20.43 -5.06 -14.70
C LEU A 75 20.08 -5.71 -16.05
N SER A 76 19.32 -5.04 -16.90
CA SER A 76 19.06 -5.47 -18.28
C SER A 76 20.19 -5.08 -19.24
N GLN A 77 21.20 -4.34 -18.79
CA GLN A 77 22.36 -4.01 -19.62
C GLN A 77 23.29 -5.21 -19.80
N THR A 78 24.12 -5.16 -20.85
CA THR A 78 25.14 -6.17 -21.11
C THR A 78 26.22 -6.13 -20.03
N GLY A 79 26.46 -7.27 -19.39
CA GLY A 79 27.52 -7.43 -18.40
C GLY A 79 28.91 -7.56 -19.04
N PRO A 80 29.98 -7.51 -18.23
CA PRO A 80 31.37 -7.59 -18.70
C PRO A 80 31.72 -8.84 -19.53
N GLY A 81 30.96 -9.93 -19.33
CA GLY A 81 31.10 -11.18 -20.09
C GLY A 81 30.29 -11.25 -21.38
N GLY A 82 29.59 -10.17 -21.77
CA GLY A 82 28.67 -10.16 -22.92
C GLY A 82 27.27 -10.69 -22.63
N ASP A 83 27.05 -11.23 -21.42
CA ASP A 83 25.75 -11.77 -20.99
C ASP A 83 24.75 -10.67 -20.65
N VAL A 84 23.47 -10.94 -20.94
CA VAL A 84 22.35 -10.07 -20.58
C VAL A 84 21.43 -10.83 -19.63
N LEU A 85 21.09 -10.25 -18.48
CA LEU A 85 20.23 -10.93 -17.49
C LEU A 85 18.77 -11.02 -17.95
N VAL A 86 18.34 -10.13 -18.85
CA VAL A 86 17.02 -10.11 -19.48
C VAL A 86 17.17 -10.23 -21.00
N PRO A 87 17.39 -11.44 -21.55
CA PRO A 87 17.53 -11.61 -22.99
C PRO A 87 16.22 -11.28 -23.73
N ALA A 88 16.29 -10.44 -24.76
CA ALA A 88 15.13 -10.05 -25.57
C ALA A 88 14.70 -11.15 -26.56
N ALA A 89 15.64 -11.97 -27.04
CA ALA A 89 15.44 -13.23 -27.79
C ALA A 89 16.78 -13.96 -27.97
N GLY A 90 16.75 -15.30 -28.10
CA GLY A 90 17.94 -16.11 -28.39
C GLY A 90 17.58 -17.45 -29.06
N PRO A 91 18.46 -18.02 -29.92
CA PRO A 91 18.20 -19.31 -30.58
C PRO A 91 18.03 -20.44 -29.56
N GLY A 92 16.98 -21.26 -29.71
CA GLY A 92 16.72 -22.42 -28.84
C GLY A 92 15.92 -22.13 -27.56
N VAL A 93 15.49 -20.87 -27.34
CA VAL A 93 14.66 -20.50 -26.18
C VAL A 93 13.20 -20.41 -26.62
N GLN A 94 12.40 -21.45 -26.40
CA GLN A 94 10.94 -21.40 -26.62
C GLN A 94 10.22 -20.30 -25.82
N TRP A 95 10.91 -19.71 -24.84
CA TRP A 95 10.42 -18.67 -23.93
C TRP A 95 11.12 -17.30 -24.12
N ALA A 96 11.59 -17.01 -25.34
CA ALA A 96 12.31 -15.78 -25.70
C ALA A 96 11.60 -14.47 -25.27
N GLY A 97 10.29 -14.48 -25.00
CA GLY A 97 9.52 -13.33 -24.54
C GLY A 97 9.48 -13.09 -23.02
N LEU A 98 10.00 -13.99 -22.18
CA LEU A 98 9.84 -13.85 -20.72
C LEU A 98 10.51 -12.61 -20.14
N GLY A 99 11.59 -12.13 -20.76
CA GLY A 99 12.21 -10.86 -20.37
C GLY A 99 11.28 -9.67 -20.59
N TRP A 100 10.58 -9.63 -21.73
CA TRP A 100 9.57 -8.60 -21.99
C TRP A 100 8.35 -8.72 -21.07
N VAL A 101 7.92 -9.95 -20.76
CA VAL A 101 6.86 -10.19 -19.78
C VAL A 101 7.26 -9.65 -18.41
N TRP A 102 8.52 -9.83 -18.00
CA TRP A 102 9.01 -9.25 -16.75
C TRP A 102 9.01 -7.72 -16.77
N VAL A 103 9.62 -7.11 -17.80
CA VAL A 103 9.72 -5.65 -17.91
C VAL A 103 8.33 -5.00 -18.00
N LEU A 104 7.51 -5.39 -18.98
CA LEU A 104 6.19 -4.81 -19.19
C LEU A 104 5.21 -5.21 -18.08
N GLY A 105 5.32 -6.45 -17.60
CA GLY A 105 4.50 -6.94 -16.50
C GLY A 105 4.75 -6.16 -15.21
N SER A 106 6.01 -5.84 -14.90
CA SER A 106 6.36 -5.06 -13.69
C SER A 106 5.70 -3.67 -13.70
N ILE A 107 5.71 -3.00 -14.86
CA ILE A 107 5.01 -1.73 -15.07
C ILE A 107 3.50 -1.93 -14.87
N ALA A 108 2.92 -2.94 -15.52
CA ALA A 108 1.49 -3.21 -15.46
C ALA A 108 1.01 -3.46 -14.02
N VAL A 109 1.71 -4.30 -13.25
CA VAL A 109 1.30 -4.60 -11.86
C VAL A 109 1.45 -3.38 -10.93
N LEU A 110 2.44 -2.51 -11.15
CA LEU A 110 2.59 -1.26 -10.40
C LEU A 110 1.46 -0.27 -10.74
N VAL A 111 1.06 -0.18 -12.00
CA VAL A 111 -0.11 0.61 -12.42
C VAL A 111 -1.38 0.06 -11.76
N VAL A 112 -1.58 -1.26 -11.79
CA VAL A 112 -2.71 -1.93 -11.12
C VAL A 112 -2.75 -1.58 -9.63
N ALA A 113 -1.62 -1.67 -8.93
CA ALA A 113 -1.54 -1.27 -7.52
C ALA A 113 -1.90 0.22 -7.32
N GLY A 114 -1.51 1.10 -8.25
CA GLY A 114 -1.79 2.53 -8.18
C GLY A 114 -3.26 2.90 -8.36
N VAL A 115 -3.96 2.22 -9.28
CA VAL A 115 -5.36 2.51 -9.64
C VAL A 115 -6.38 1.77 -8.78
N LEU A 116 -5.93 0.93 -7.85
CA LEU A 116 -6.81 0.20 -6.94
C LEU A 116 -7.68 1.17 -6.10
N PRO A 117 -8.99 0.90 -5.90
CA PRO A 117 -9.90 1.82 -5.22
C PRO A 117 -9.44 2.16 -3.80
N GLN A 118 -9.43 3.46 -3.44
CA GLN A 118 -9.04 3.90 -2.10
C GLN A 118 -9.86 3.24 -0.98
N ARG A 119 -11.15 2.97 -1.25
CA ARG A 119 -12.06 2.28 -0.33
C ARG A 119 -11.61 0.87 0.06
N TRP A 120 -10.70 0.23 -0.69
CA TRP A 120 -10.16 -1.08 -0.32
C TRP A 120 -9.10 -1.00 0.78
N PHE A 121 -8.62 0.20 1.10
CA PHE A 121 -7.52 0.43 2.05
C PHE A 121 -7.94 1.24 3.28
N VAL A 122 -9.18 1.69 3.35
CA VAL A 122 -9.69 2.53 4.44
C VAL A 122 -10.57 1.67 5.33
N ASP A 123 -10.14 1.45 6.56
CA ASP A 123 -11.00 0.87 7.59
C ASP A 123 -11.93 1.96 8.14
N PRO A 124 -13.26 1.76 8.13
CA PRO A 124 -14.18 2.68 8.77
C PRO A 124 -13.85 2.80 10.27
N PRO A 125 -14.02 3.99 10.88
CA PRO A 125 -13.89 4.12 12.33
C PRO A 125 -14.84 3.13 13.02
N VAL A 126 -14.31 2.31 13.93
CA VAL A 126 -15.15 1.53 14.84
C VAL A 126 -15.84 2.55 15.73
N VAL A 127 -17.14 2.75 15.52
CA VAL A 127 -17.96 3.58 16.40
C VAL A 127 -18.09 2.85 17.74
N PRO A 128 -17.56 3.38 18.86
CA PRO A 128 -17.70 2.75 20.16
C PRO A 128 -19.19 2.64 20.51
N ALA A 129 -19.63 1.48 21.00
CA ALA A 129 -21.04 1.19 21.34
C ALA A 129 -21.61 2.13 22.41
N ASP A 130 -20.73 2.84 23.10
CA ASP A 130 -20.94 3.87 24.11
C ASP A 130 -21.32 5.24 23.51
N SER A 131 -21.27 5.40 22.19
CA SER A 131 -22.08 6.42 21.48
C SER A 131 -23.53 5.94 21.36
N GLY A 132 -24.20 5.82 22.51
CA GLY A 132 -25.66 5.72 22.54
C GLY A 132 -26.29 6.91 21.78
N PRO A 133 -27.59 6.86 21.47
CA PRO A 133 -28.26 7.96 20.79
C PRO A 133 -27.90 9.27 21.49
N GLN A 134 -27.33 10.23 20.75
CA GLN A 134 -27.12 11.58 21.25
C GLN A 134 -28.51 12.19 21.39
N TRP A 135 -29.19 11.88 22.49
CA TRP A 135 -30.49 12.44 22.83
C TRP A 135 -30.28 13.94 22.98
N PRO A 136 -30.83 14.77 22.07
CA PRO A 136 -30.55 16.21 22.04
C PRO A 136 -30.93 16.95 23.34
N GLY A 137 -31.76 16.32 24.18
CA GLY A 137 -32.27 16.88 25.43
C GLY A 137 -31.32 16.78 26.64
N LEU A 138 -30.19 16.07 26.56
CA LEU A 138 -29.26 15.92 27.71
C LEU A 138 -28.13 16.96 27.74
N GLN A 139 -27.89 17.69 26.65
CA GLN A 139 -26.91 18.78 26.61
C GLN A 139 -27.51 20.16 26.90
N ASP A 140 -28.83 20.29 27.05
CA ASP A 140 -29.44 21.56 27.44
C ASP A 140 -29.30 21.76 28.96
N PRO A 141 -28.45 22.67 29.44
CA PRO A 141 -28.32 22.95 30.87
C PRO A 141 -29.61 23.50 31.48
N ALA A 142 -30.59 23.94 30.67
CA ALA A 142 -31.91 24.34 31.13
C ALA A 142 -32.83 23.15 31.48
N LEU A 143 -32.55 21.96 30.94
CA LEU A 143 -33.27 20.71 31.24
C LEU A 143 -32.56 19.85 32.30
N ALA A 144 -31.36 20.24 32.73
CA ALA A 144 -30.77 19.79 33.99
C ALA A 144 -31.57 20.40 35.14
N SER A 145 -32.77 19.88 35.36
CA SER A 145 -33.72 20.38 36.35
C SER A 145 -33.05 20.51 37.73
N PRO A 146 -33.32 21.60 38.48
CA PRO A 146 -33.11 21.58 39.92
C PRO A 146 -34.11 20.58 40.48
N VAL A 147 -33.65 19.35 40.72
CA VAL A 147 -34.43 18.32 41.40
C VAL A 147 -34.59 18.76 42.86
N LEU A 148 -35.65 19.53 43.09
CA LEU A 148 -36.52 19.55 44.26
C LEU A 148 -35.82 19.48 45.64
N ASP A 149 -35.21 20.59 46.06
CA ASP A 149 -35.13 20.96 47.48
C ASP A 149 -36.50 21.51 47.95
N GLY A 150 -37.56 20.72 47.80
CA GLY A 150 -38.84 21.00 48.45
C GLY A 150 -38.78 20.55 49.90
N PRO A 151 -39.40 21.27 50.87
CA PRO A 151 -39.36 20.86 52.27
C PRO A 151 -39.99 19.47 52.43
N VAL A 152 -39.21 18.52 52.94
CA VAL A 152 -39.68 17.20 53.38
C VAL A 152 -40.72 17.46 54.46
N THR A 153 -42.00 17.24 54.12
CA THR A 153 -43.07 17.25 55.10
C THR A 153 -43.01 15.91 55.84
N ASP A 154 -42.49 15.95 57.07
CA ASP A 154 -42.61 14.85 58.03
C ASP A 154 -44.09 14.71 58.42
N GLU A 155 -44.85 13.92 57.66
CA GLU A 155 -46.11 13.40 58.16
C GLU A 155 -45.85 12.23 59.12
N PRO A 156 -46.34 12.29 60.37
CA PRO A 156 -46.24 11.17 61.30
C PRO A 156 -47.19 10.07 60.84
N ARG A 157 -46.62 8.90 60.49
CA ARG A 157 -47.42 7.71 60.19
C ARG A 157 -48.11 7.17 61.46
N PRO A 158 -49.36 6.70 61.36
CA PRO A 158 -50.12 6.13 62.47
C PRO A 158 -49.59 4.78 62.95
#